data_AF-A0A961AS15-F1
#
_entry.id   AF-A0A961AS15-F1
#
_cell.length_a   1.000
_cell.length_b   1.000
_cell.length_c   1.000
_cell.angle_alpha   90.00
_cell.angle_beta   90.00
_cell.angle_gamma   90.00
#
_symmetry.space_group_name_H-M   'P 1'
#
loop_
_entity.id
_entity.type
_entity.pdbx_description
1 polymer ?
#
loop_
_entity_poly.entity_id
_entity_poly.type
_entity_poly.pdbx_seq_one_letter_code
_entity_poly.pdbx_strand_id
1 'polypeptide(L)'
;METRRFVLIGSALVITAGWIGPQSSLNGQTLATGSGVGMSTSARSSSNGAASLRSEMARPLTASQGLSGVSTLAGSLGDPAAAPELPKVFAPTRPRTRYTRYPWKRNVEATVFWIGEKPTANNPTPNNKSAWDRAWENSFGGFDNPDQDERIDFRPKDFVPGQNPFYIALPYNDLKSGGGTKTSARHVIPWFDREFERSGKTIIKGRWIAIRRGGDVCYAQWEDVGPFETDDWQYVFGEAVPKTKGNGGAGLDVSPAVRDYLGMSTRGVCDWRFVDEDEVPDGPWKKWGENNPFAKAGGGGLPTANPESIVKIREMANRYLGDLPTGATEKEGSAIAE
;
A
#
# COMPACT_ATOMS: atom_id res chain seq x y z
N MET A 1 -16.45 68.62 -39.81
CA MET A 1 -15.64 67.43 -40.16
C MET A 1 -16.19 66.25 -39.36
N GLU A 2 -16.50 65.16 -40.06
CA GLU A 2 -16.77 63.77 -39.61
C GLU A 2 -17.99 63.41 -38.73
N THR A 3 -19.14 63.30 -39.41
CA THR A 3 -20.03 62.14 -39.63
C THR A 3 -19.78 60.76 -38.95
N ARG A 4 -20.79 60.29 -38.19
CA ARG A 4 -21.45 58.92 -38.10
C ARG A 4 -20.58 57.67 -37.79
N ARG A 5 -21.01 56.63 -37.04
CA ARG A 5 -22.24 55.79 -37.17
C ARG A 5 -22.27 54.70 -36.06
N PHE A 6 -23.47 54.28 -35.68
CA PHE A 6 -23.84 53.07 -34.90
C PHE A 6 -23.78 51.77 -35.74
N VAL A 7 -23.80 50.58 -35.06
CA VAL A 7 -24.47 49.26 -35.37
C VAL A 7 -23.60 48.10 -34.77
N LEU A 8 -24.03 47.26 -33.80
CA LEU A 8 -25.03 46.15 -33.70
C LEU A 8 -24.49 44.74 -34.07
N ILE A 9 -24.49 43.84 -33.06
CA ILE A 9 -24.78 42.38 -32.98
C ILE A 9 -24.38 41.42 -34.13
N GLY A 10 -23.82 40.25 -33.80
CA GLY A 10 -24.13 39.01 -34.55
C GLY A 10 -23.09 37.88 -34.61
N SER A 11 -23.39 36.81 -33.87
CA SER A 11 -23.47 35.42 -34.37
C SER A 11 -22.24 34.50 -34.45
N ALA A 12 -22.52 33.28 -33.97
CA ALA A 12 -21.74 32.07 -33.93
C ALA A 12 -21.36 31.51 -35.30
N LEU A 13 -20.24 30.78 -35.35
CA LEU A 13 -19.82 29.98 -36.49
C LEU A 13 -19.77 28.50 -36.10
N VAL A 14 -20.73 27.75 -36.62
CA VAL A 14 -20.72 26.29 -36.74
C VAL A 14 -19.99 25.96 -38.04
N ILE A 15 -18.95 25.12 -37.98
CA ILE A 15 -18.39 24.48 -39.18
C ILE A 15 -18.50 22.97 -39.02
N THR A 16 -19.43 22.41 -39.77
CA THR A 16 -19.49 20.99 -40.17
C THR A 16 -18.43 20.74 -41.24
N ALA A 17 -17.60 19.70 -41.09
CA ALA A 17 -16.77 19.18 -42.16
C ALA A 17 -17.11 17.70 -42.39
N GLY A 18 -17.60 17.43 -43.60
CA GLY A 18 -18.06 16.13 -44.06
C GLY A 18 -16.94 15.21 -44.52
N TRP A 19 -17.30 13.92 -44.52
CA TRP A 19 -16.54 12.78 -45.02
C TRP A 19 -16.45 12.76 -46.55
N ILE A 20 -15.25 12.50 -47.09
CA ILE A 20 -15.02 11.94 -48.43
C ILE A 20 -13.85 10.95 -48.34
N GLY A 21 -14.10 9.68 -48.64
CA GLY A 21 -13.06 8.67 -48.88
C GLY A 21 -12.57 8.66 -50.33
N PRO A 22 -11.51 7.90 -50.63
CA PRO A 22 -11.66 6.94 -51.72
C PRO A 22 -11.00 5.57 -51.47
N GLN A 23 -11.40 4.64 -52.34
CA GLN A 23 -11.15 3.21 -52.39
C GLN A 23 -9.73 2.78 -52.83
N SER A 24 -9.29 1.65 -52.25
CA SER A 24 -8.53 0.50 -52.75
C SER A 24 -7.50 0.62 -53.90
N SER A 25 -6.33 -0.01 -53.70
CA SER A 25 -5.81 -1.02 -54.62
C SER A 25 -4.87 -2.03 -53.93
N LEU A 26 -4.92 -3.26 -54.43
CA LEU A 26 -4.18 -4.47 -54.05
C LEU A 26 -2.78 -4.50 -54.68
N ASN A 27 -1.82 -5.13 -53.98
CA ASN A 27 -0.65 -5.92 -54.43
C ASN A 27 0.01 -6.46 -53.14
N GLY A 28 0.45 -7.70 -52.94
CA GLY A 28 0.74 -8.84 -53.80
C GLY A 28 2.11 -9.44 -53.40
N GLN A 29 2.11 -10.52 -52.60
CA GLN A 29 3.12 -11.61 -52.39
C GLN A 29 4.57 -11.20 -51.96
N THR A 30 5.32 -11.93 -51.11
CA THR A 30 5.85 -13.32 -51.29
C THR A 30 6.54 -13.84 -50.00
N LEU A 31 6.57 -15.18 -49.83
CA LEU A 31 7.26 -15.98 -48.80
C LEU A 31 8.81 -15.99 -48.85
N ALA A 32 9.45 -16.28 -47.70
CA ALA A 32 10.62 -17.18 -47.53
C ALA A 32 10.84 -17.44 -46.02
N THR A 33 10.65 -18.63 -45.43
CA THR A 33 11.53 -19.81 -45.28
C THR A 33 12.98 -19.54 -44.86
N GLY A 34 13.42 -20.12 -43.73
CA GLY A 34 14.84 -20.25 -43.36
C GLY A 34 15.08 -20.78 -41.94
N SER A 35 15.24 -22.10 -41.81
CA SER A 35 15.72 -22.83 -40.63
C SER A 35 17.21 -22.57 -40.35
N GLY A 36 17.64 -22.70 -39.09
CA GLY A 36 19.07 -22.68 -38.73
C GLY A 36 19.34 -23.18 -37.30
N VAL A 37 19.76 -24.44 -37.21
CA VAL A 37 20.20 -25.18 -36.02
C VAL A 37 21.58 -24.68 -35.54
N GLY A 38 21.81 -24.69 -34.22
CA GLY A 38 23.14 -24.44 -33.65
C GLY A 38 23.20 -24.72 -32.14
N MET A 39 23.24 -25.99 -31.76
CA MET A 39 23.49 -26.45 -30.40
C MET A 39 24.81 -27.23 -30.43
N SER A 40 25.84 -26.74 -29.72
CA SER A 40 27.03 -27.53 -29.43
C SER A 40 27.51 -27.31 -28.01
N THR A 41 27.84 -28.45 -27.44
CA THR A 41 28.29 -28.82 -26.09
C THR A 41 29.67 -28.27 -25.74
N SER A 42 29.92 -28.05 -24.45
CA SER A 42 30.99 -28.76 -23.70
C SER A 42 31.21 -28.27 -22.27
N ALA A 43 31.65 -29.23 -21.44
CA ALA A 43 32.50 -29.11 -20.25
C ALA A 43 31.84 -28.85 -18.88
N ARG A 44 31.77 -29.89 -18.02
CA ARG A 44 32.85 -30.26 -17.09
C ARG A 44 32.43 -31.45 -16.21
N SER A 45 33.31 -32.44 -16.16
CA SER A 45 33.39 -33.49 -15.14
C SER A 45 34.57 -33.18 -14.22
N SER A 46 34.41 -33.37 -12.91
CA SER A 46 35.31 -34.18 -12.04
C SER A 46 35.31 -33.71 -10.58
N SER A 47 34.94 -34.68 -9.72
CA SER A 47 35.55 -35.05 -8.43
C SER A 47 35.84 -34.01 -7.35
N ASN A 48 35.31 -34.24 -6.15
CA ASN A 48 36.04 -34.01 -4.91
C ASN A 48 35.86 -35.22 -3.98
N GLY A 49 36.98 -35.86 -3.67
CA GLY A 49 37.12 -36.92 -2.68
C GLY A 49 37.48 -36.37 -1.30
N ALA A 50 37.24 -37.22 -0.31
CA ALA A 50 37.36 -37.01 1.12
C ALA A 50 38.78 -36.77 1.64
N ALA A 51 38.88 -36.15 2.82
CA ALA A 51 39.86 -36.53 3.83
C ALA A 51 39.36 -36.17 5.24
N SER A 52 39.41 -37.17 6.10
CA SER A 52 39.13 -37.18 7.54
C SER A 52 40.40 -37.62 8.25
N LEU A 53 40.81 -36.91 9.31
CA LEU A 53 41.68 -37.40 10.40
C LEU A 53 41.31 -36.54 11.64
N ARG A 54 40.57 -37.01 12.65
CA ARG A 54 40.85 -37.96 13.78
C ARG A 54 41.85 -37.46 14.84
N SER A 55 41.51 -37.86 16.09
CA SER A 55 42.32 -37.97 17.33
C SER A 55 42.22 -36.76 18.27
N GLU A 56 41.91 -36.85 19.58
CA GLU A 56 41.51 -37.96 20.46
C GLU A 56 40.95 -37.39 21.78
N MET A 57 40.24 -38.24 22.54
CA MET A 57 39.76 -38.01 23.90
C MET A 57 40.85 -38.22 24.96
N ALA A 58 40.74 -37.58 26.13
CA ALA A 58 40.72 -38.25 27.45
C ALA A 58 40.52 -37.25 28.62
N ARG A 59 39.71 -37.68 29.60
CA ARG A 59 39.32 -37.02 30.88
C ARG A 59 40.25 -37.55 32.03
N PRO A 60 39.86 -37.55 33.32
CA PRO A 60 39.63 -36.47 34.33
C PRO A 60 40.34 -36.75 35.69
N LEU A 61 40.33 -35.84 36.68
CA LEU A 61 40.50 -36.11 38.14
C LEU A 61 39.83 -34.96 38.96
N THR A 62 38.74 -35.18 39.73
CA THR A 62 38.62 -35.41 41.21
C THR A 62 39.34 -34.37 42.10
N ALA A 63 38.89 -33.88 43.27
CA ALA A 63 37.65 -33.84 44.09
C ALA A 63 38.00 -33.07 45.40
N SER A 64 36.99 -32.59 46.18
CA SER A 64 37.00 -32.43 47.68
C SER A 64 37.85 -31.27 48.29
N GLN A 65 37.54 -30.51 49.38
CA GLN A 65 36.51 -30.43 50.44
C GLN A 65 36.77 -29.18 51.34
N GLY A 66 35.81 -28.78 52.20
CA GLY A 66 36.01 -28.06 53.48
C GLY A 66 35.16 -26.78 53.65
N LEU A 67 33.99 -26.74 54.33
CA LEU A 67 33.73 -26.63 55.79
C LEU A 67 34.55 -25.50 56.46
N SER A 68 34.03 -24.52 57.22
CA SER A 68 32.93 -24.49 58.19
C SER A 68 32.78 -23.05 58.74
N GLY A 69 31.63 -22.71 59.35
CA GLY A 69 31.46 -21.48 60.13
C GLY A 69 30.01 -21.13 60.45
N VAL A 70 29.46 -21.77 61.49
CA VAL A 70 28.15 -21.44 62.09
C VAL A 70 28.36 -20.39 63.19
N SER A 71 27.54 -19.34 63.22
CA SER A 71 27.30 -18.54 64.43
C SER A 71 25.85 -18.06 64.45
N THR A 72 25.10 -18.53 65.43
CA THR A 72 23.72 -18.14 65.77
C THR A 72 23.73 -16.91 66.68
N LEU A 73 22.89 -15.91 66.40
CA LEU A 73 22.31 -15.03 67.41
C LEU A 73 20.91 -14.58 66.99
N ALA A 74 20.03 -14.48 67.98
CA ALA A 74 18.60 -14.32 67.89
C ALA A 74 18.13 -12.87 67.70
N GLY A 75 16.96 -12.71 67.06
CA GLY A 75 15.92 -11.74 67.41
C GLY A 75 16.17 -10.25 67.09
N SER A 76 15.51 -9.74 66.05
CA SER A 76 14.84 -8.42 66.10
C SER A 76 13.89 -8.29 64.92
N LEU A 77 12.60 -8.06 65.22
CA LEU A 77 11.61 -7.57 64.27
C LEU A 77 12.08 -6.21 63.75
N GLY A 78 12.19 -6.07 62.43
CA GLY A 78 12.55 -4.82 61.76
C GLY A 78 12.00 -4.85 60.34
N ASP A 79 11.27 -3.80 59.99
CA ASP A 79 10.53 -3.61 58.73
C ASP A 79 11.34 -4.00 57.48
N PRO A 80 10.75 -4.66 56.46
CA PRO A 80 11.43 -4.80 55.18
C PRO A 80 11.47 -3.43 54.51
N ALA A 81 12.66 -2.83 54.59
CA ALA A 81 13.08 -1.66 53.85
C ALA A 81 12.69 -1.77 52.37
N ALA A 82 12.18 -0.66 51.84
CA ALA A 82 11.84 -0.47 50.43
C ALA A 82 12.98 -0.95 49.51
N ALA A 83 12.66 -1.89 48.62
CA ALA A 83 13.55 -2.26 47.53
C ALA A 83 13.88 -1.04 46.67
N PRO A 84 15.13 -0.89 46.18
CA PRO A 84 15.48 0.22 45.31
C PRO A 84 14.74 0.06 43.98
N GLU A 85 13.78 0.94 43.70
CA GLU A 85 13.16 1.00 42.37
C GLU A 85 14.26 1.30 41.34
N LEU A 86 14.45 0.37 40.39
CA LEU A 86 15.25 0.62 39.19
C LEU A 86 14.72 1.88 38.51
N PRO A 87 15.60 2.76 37.98
CA PRO A 87 15.15 3.97 37.32
C PRO A 87 14.22 3.59 36.16
N LYS A 88 12.93 3.91 36.29
CA LYS A 88 11.95 3.84 35.21
C LYS A 88 12.42 4.81 34.13
N VAL A 89 13.16 4.30 33.15
CA VAL A 89 13.54 5.04 31.96
C VAL A 89 12.24 5.29 31.21
N PHE A 90 11.63 6.46 31.44
CA PHE A 90 10.68 7.04 30.51
C PHE A 90 11.45 7.28 29.21
N ALA A 91 11.43 6.30 28.30
CA ALA A 91 11.84 6.53 26.93
C ALA A 91 10.94 7.65 26.40
N PRO A 92 11.47 8.83 26.06
CA PRO A 92 10.65 9.87 25.45
C PRO A 92 10.25 9.31 24.09
N THR A 93 8.98 8.94 23.92
CA THR A 93 8.38 8.76 22.59
C THR A 93 8.34 10.12 21.93
N ARG A 94 9.50 10.54 21.40
CA ARG A 94 9.53 11.61 20.41
C ARG A 94 8.56 11.19 19.30
N PRO A 95 7.62 12.05 18.89
CA PRO A 95 6.74 11.73 17.77
C PRO A 95 7.61 11.32 16.57
N ARG A 96 7.16 10.34 15.78
CA ARG A 96 7.88 9.77 14.62
C ARG A 96 8.15 10.78 13.48
N THR A 97 8.09 12.08 13.77
CA THR A 97 8.21 13.20 12.84
C THR A 97 9.58 13.35 12.20
N ARG A 98 10.62 12.62 12.65
CA ARG A 98 11.97 12.69 12.04
C ARG A 98 12.38 11.48 11.19
N TYR A 99 11.71 10.34 11.31
CA TYR A 99 12.04 9.14 10.51
C TYR A 99 10.75 8.47 10.05
N THR A 100 10.21 8.92 8.91
CA THR A 100 9.16 8.18 8.21
C THR A 100 9.79 6.91 7.63
N ARG A 101 9.10 5.76 7.75
CA ARG A 101 9.58 4.49 7.20
C ARG A 101 9.77 4.56 5.68
N TYR A 102 8.98 5.39 5.03
CA TYR A 102 9.00 5.61 3.59
C TYR A 102 9.29 7.09 3.29
N PRO A 103 10.27 7.41 2.43
CA PRO A 103 10.59 8.78 2.07
C PRO A 103 9.51 9.42 1.20
N TRP A 104 9.47 10.76 1.17
CA TRP A 104 8.60 11.53 0.28
C TRP A 104 9.14 11.53 -1.14
N LYS A 105 8.30 11.15 -2.10
CA LYS A 105 8.41 11.49 -3.51
C LYS A 105 8.01 12.94 -3.68
N ARG A 106 8.87 13.76 -4.29
CA ARG A 106 8.67 15.21 -4.39
C ARG A 106 8.45 15.66 -5.82
N ASN A 107 7.69 16.75 -5.97
CA ASN A 107 7.39 17.40 -7.24
C ASN A 107 6.84 16.42 -8.28
N VAL A 108 5.88 15.59 -7.85
CA VAL A 108 5.25 14.58 -8.69
C VAL A 108 4.08 15.21 -9.42
N GLU A 109 4.09 15.10 -10.75
CA GLU A 109 2.93 15.41 -11.58
C GLU A 109 1.82 14.38 -11.29
N ALA A 110 0.64 14.88 -10.93
CA ALA A 110 -0.52 14.08 -10.64
C ALA A 110 -1.70 14.46 -11.55
N THR A 111 -2.47 13.46 -11.95
CA THR A 111 -3.67 13.62 -12.78
C THR A 111 -4.90 13.08 -12.07
N VAL A 112 -6.07 13.58 -12.44
CA VAL A 112 -7.34 13.14 -11.84
C VAL A 112 -7.95 12.05 -12.73
N PHE A 113 -8.30 10.93 -12.10
CA PHE A 113 -9.03 9.82 -12.72
C PHE A 113 -10.18 9.42 -11.82
N TRP A 114 -11.19 8.74 -12.37
CA TRP A 114 -12.34 8.32 -11.59
C TRP A 114 -12.94 6.99 -12.03
N ILE A 115 -13.58 6.32 -11.08
CA ILE A 115 -14.26 5.04 -11.27
C ILE A 115 -15.47 5.24 -12.20
N GLY A 116 -15.60 4.34 -13.18
CA GLY A 116 -16.66 4.35 -14.18
C GLY A 116 -16.41 5.31 -15.35
N GLU A 117 -15.23 5.93 -15.45
CA GLU A 117 -14.85 6.71 -16.64
C GLU A 117 -14.99 5.86 -17.91
N LYS A 118 -15.75 6.38 -18.87
CA LYS A 118 -15.95 5.75 -20.18
C LYS A 118 -14.70 5.97 -21.04
N PRO A 119 -14.37 5.02 -21.93
CA PRO A 119 -13.24 5.22 -22.81
C PRO A 119 -13.54 6.35 -23.79
N THR A 120 -12.54 7.17 -24.07
CA THR A 120 -12.58 8.26 -25.05
C THR A 120 -11.50 8.04 -26.11
N ALA A 121 -11.51 8.83 -27.19
CA ALA A 121 -10.47 8.75 -28.21
C ALA A 121 -9.05 9.01 -27.63
N ASN A 122 -8.95 9.79 -26.56
CA ASN A 122 -7.68 10.15 -25.91
C ASN A 122 -7.36 9.29 -24.68
N ASN A 123 -8.34 8.53 -24.16
CA ASN A 123 -8.19 7.58 -23.06
C ASN A 123 -8.94 6.29 -23.40
N PRO A 124 -8.31 5.33 -24.12
CA PRO A 124 -9.00 4.13 -24.60
C PRO A 124 -9.31 3.13 -23.48
N THR A 125 -8.74 3.30 -22.30
CA THR A 125 -8.92 2.39 -21.16
C THR A 125 -10.06 2.91 -20.27
N PRO A 126 -11.19 2.21 -20.18
CA PRO A 126 -12.25 2.57 -19.25
C PRO A 126 -11.86 2.23 -17.80
N ASN A 127 -12.33 3.03 -16.85
CA ASN A 127 -12.10 2.81 -15.41
C ASN A 127 -13.30 2.14 -14.73
N ASN A 128 -14.08 1.36 -15.47
CA ASN A 128 -15.13 0.51 -14.89
C ASN A 128 -14.57 -0.76 -14.22
N LYS A 129 -13.26 -1.00 -14.38
CA LYS A 129 -12.47 -2.07 -13.78
C LYS A 129 -11.15 -1.48 -13.33
N SER A 130 -10.61 -1.96 -12.21
CA SER A 130 -9.22 -1.71 -11.84
C SER A 130 -8.35 -2.92 -12.17
N ALA A 131 -7.05 -2.79 -11.92
CA ALA A 131 -6.08 -3.88 -11.96
C ALA A 131 -6.47 -5.08 -11.08
N TRP A 132 -7.32 -4.89 -10.07
CA TRP A 132 -7.65 -5.91 -9.06
C TRP A 132 -9.15 -6.14 -8.87
N ASP A 133 -10.01 -5.25 -9.38
CA ASP A 133 -11.47 -5.37 -9.32
C ASP A 133 -12.08 -5.34 -10.73
N ARG A 134 -12.63 -6.49 -11.16
CA ARG A 134 -13.23 -6.64 -12.50
C ARG A 134 -14.64 -6.04 -12.60
N ALA A 135 -15.21 -5.57 -11.51
CA ALA A 135 -16.51 -4.92 -11.43
C ALA A 135 -16.40 -3.63 -10.61
N TRP A 136 -15.30 -2.89 -10.76
CA TRP A 136 -14.92 -1.79 -9.87
C TRP A 136 -15.99 -0.72 -9.71
N GLU A 137 -16.65 -0.33 -10.80
CA GLU A 137 -17.79 0.60 -10.73
C GLU A 137 -18.93 0.06 -9.86
N ASN A 138 -19.28 -1.22 -10.01
CA ASN A 138 -20.33 -1.85 -9.20
C ASN A 138 -19.90 -1.99 -7.73
N SER A 139 -18.66 -2.39 -7.47
CA SER A 139 -18.12 -2.51 -6.11
C SER A 139 -18.04 -1.16 -5.40
N PHE A 140 -17.75 -0.08 -6.13
CA PHE A 140 -17.80 1.28 -5.62
C PHE A 140 -19.24 1.75 -5.36
N GLY A 141 -20.21 1.22 -6.10
CA GLY A 141 -21.64 1.53 -5.98
C GLY A 141 -22.19 2.40 -7.11
N GLY A 142 -21.37 2.74 -8.10
CA GLY A 142 -21.76 3.52 -9.27
C GLY A 142 -20.62 4.37 -9.87
N PHE A 143 -20.99 5.27 -10.76
CA PHE A 143 -20.08 6.24 -11.38
C PHE A 143 -19.57 7.28 -10.36
N ASP A 144 -18.26 7.39 -10.16
CA ASP A 144 -17.67 8.40 -9.27
C ASP A 144 -17.60 9.77 -9.97
N ASN A 145 -18.73 10.48 -10.00
CA ASN A 145 -18.86 11.71 -10.78
C ASN A 145 -17.80 12.75 -10.39
N PRO A 146 -16.89 13.15 -11.31
CA PRO A 146 -15.82 14.09 -11.01
C PRO A 146 -16.30 15.55 -10.96
N ASP A 147 -17.53 15.86 -11.36
CA ASP A 147 -18.08 17.22 -11.25
C ASP A 147 -18.26 17.59 -9.77
N GLN A 148 -17.75 18.75 -9.36
CA GLN A 148 -17.80 19.20 -7.96
C GLN A 148 -19.24 19.47 -7.50
N ASP A 149 -20.14 19.90 -8.39
CA ASP A 149 -21.56 20.15 -8.09
C ASP A 149 -22.38 18.85 -7.93
N GLU A 150 -21.78 17.73 -8.33
CA GLU A 150 -22.37 16.39 -8.24
C GLU A 150 -21.84 15.62 -7.02
N ARG A 151 -21.15 16.31 -6.10
CA ARG A 151 -20.52 15.73 -4.91
C ARG A 151 -21.08 16.33 -3.63
N ILE A 152 -21.16 15.49 -2.61
CA ILE A 152 -21.47 15.87 -1.23
C ILE A 152 -20.34 15.40 -0.31
N ASP A 153 -19.81 16.30 0.49
CA ASP A 153 -18.50 16.16 1.14
C ASP A 153 -17.40 15.83 0.11
N PHE A 154 -17.08 14.54 -0.02
CA PHE A 154 -16.02 14.02 -0.89
C PHE A 154 -16.45 12.75 -1.63
N ARG A 155 -17.76 12.50 -1.75
CA ARG A 155 -18.34 11.36 -2.47
C ARG A 155 -19.40 11.83 -3.48
N PRO A 156 -19.77 10.99 -4.47
CA PRO A 156 -20.94 11.26 -5.32
C PRO A 156 -22.21 11.48 -4.49
N LYS A 157 -23.06 12.43 -4.90
CA LYS A 157 -24.29 12.75 -4.18
C LYS A 157 -25.36 11.66 -4.28
N ASP A 158 -25.37 10.91 -5.39
CA ASP A 158 -26.44 9.97 -5.72
C ASP A 158 -26.41 8.67 -4.91
N PHE A 159 -25.27 8.31 -4.31
CA PHE A 159 -25.14 7.07 -3.53
C PHE A 159 -24.06 7.14 -2.45
N VAL A 160 -24.17 6.27 -1.44
CA VAL A 160 -23.11 6.03 -0.46
C VAL A 160 -22.15 4.98 -1.06
N PRO A 161 -20.86 5.28 -1.20
CA PRO A 161 -19.96 4.38 -1.91
C PRO A 161 -19.64 3.13 -1.08
N GLY A 162 -19.63 1.97 -1.74
CA GLY A 162 -19.24 0.68 -1.19
C GLY A 162 -17.73 0.51 -1.02
N GLN A 163 -16.93 1.37 -1.67
CA GLN A 163 -15.48 1.47 -1.49
C GLN A 163 -15.06 2.90 -1.10
N ASN A 164 -13.84 3.05 -0.59
CA ASN A 164 -13.32 4.34 -0.14
C ASN A 164 -13.24 5.34 -1.30
N PRO A 165 -13.88 6.54 -1.21
CA PRO A 165 -13.78 7.56 -2.25
C PRO A 165 -12.39 8.20 -2.36
N PHE A 166 -11.53 8.04 -1.36
CA PHE A 166 -10.13 8.47 -1.38
C PHE A 166 -9.25 7.34 -1.90
N TYR A 167 -9.09 7.27 -3.22
CA TYR A 167 -8.28 6.27 -3.90
C TYR A 167 -7.28 6.89 -4.88
N ILE A 168 -6.26 6.11 -5.21
CA ILE A 168 -5.17 6.48 -6.12
C ILE A 168 -4.74 5.31 -7.00
N ALA A 169 -4.01 5.64 -8.07
CA ALA A 169 -3.22 4.70 -8.84
C ALA A 169 -1.73 5.06 -8.82
N LEU A 170 -0.89 4.03 -8.69
CA LEU A 170 0.57 4.13 -8.87
C LEU A 170 1.03 3.17 -9.98
N PRO A 171 2.10 3.50 -10.72
CA PRO A 171 2.47 2.83 -11.97
C PRO A 171 3.17 1.47 -11.77
N TYR A 172 2.64 0.62 -10.91
CA TYR A 172 3.18 -0.71 -10.65
C TYR A 172 2.08 -1.71 -10.30
N ASN A 173 2.07 -2.85 -10.99
CA ASN A 173 1.28 -4.03 -10.63
C ASN A 173 2.21 -5.10 -10.06
N ASP A 174 1.85 -5.73 -8.95
CA ASP A 174 2.61 -6.84 -8.38
C ASP A 174 2.24 -8.20 -9.00
N LEU A 175 1.19 -8.24 -9.82
CA LEU A 175 0.72 -9.43 -10.53
C LEU A 175 1.16 -9.42 -12.01
N LYS A 176 1.30 -10.62 -12.58
CA LYS A 176 1.58 -10.81 -14.01
C LYS A 176 0.30 -10.73 -14.84
N SER A 177 0.42 -10.34 -16.10
CA SER A 177 -0.65 -10.56 -17.09
C SER A 177 -0.90 -12.07 -17.22
N GLY A 178 -2.10 -12.54 -16.87
CA GLY A 178 -2.44 -13.97 -16.78
C GLY A 178 -2.39 -14.57 -15.37
N GLY A 179 -2.05 -13.78 -14.35
CA GLY A 179 -2.13 -14.18 -12.94
C GLY A 179 -0.82 -14.65 -12.33
N GLY A 180 -0.82 -14.74 -11.00
CA GLY A 180 0.37 -15.04 -10.19
C GLY A 180 1.22 -13.80 -9.91
N THR A 181 1.96 -13.84 -8.82
CA THR A 181 2.81 -12.73 -8.35
C THR A 181 4.08 -12.63 -9.21
N LYS A 182 4.53 -11.40 -9.51
CA LYS A 182 5.79 -11.13 -10.22
C LYS A 182 6.97 -11.61 -9.37
N THR A 183 8.00 -12.17 -10.01
CA THR A 183 9.24 -12.58 -9.32
C THR A 183 10.00 -11.39 -8.73
N SER A 184 9.92 -10.22 -9.37
CA SER A 184 10.49 -8.98 -8.86
C SER A 184 9.81 -8.47 -7.59
N ALA A 185 8.53 -8.78 -7.37
CA ALA A 185 7.73 -8.25 -6.27
C ALA A 185 8.40 -8.46 -4.90
N ARG A 186 8.97 -9.65 -4.66
CA ARG A 186 9.68 -9.97 -3.41
C ARG A 186 10.87 -9.07 -3.13
N HIS A 187 11.55 -8.62 -4.18
CA HIS A 187 12.77 -7.83 -4.06
C HIS A 187 12.49 -6.33 -3.96
N VAL A 188 11.36 -5.86 -4.52
CA VAL A 188 11.08 -4.42 -4.67
C VAL A 188 10.04 -3.90 -3.69
N ILE A 189 9.12 -4.74 -3.21
CA ILE A 189 8.06 -4.30 -2.28
C ILE A 189 8.60 -4.37 -0.84
N PRO A 190 8.73 -3.24 -0.12
CA PRO A 190 9.40 -3.22 1.18
C PRO A 190 8.72 -4.04 2.28
N TRP A 191 7.44 -4.38 2.09
CA TRP A 191 6.63 -5.15 3.04
C TRP A 191 6.29 -6.55 2.54
N PHE A 192 6.92 -7.04 1.46
CA PHE A 192 6.56 -8.30 0.83
C PHE A 192 6.52 -9.46 1.82
N ASP A 193 7.62 -9.73 2.54
CA ASP A 193 7.72 -10.91 3.40
C ASP A 193 6.72 -10.90 4.57
N ARG A 194 6.17 -9.74 4.94
CA ARG A 194 5.15 -9.61 5.99
C ARG A 194 3.73 -9.82 5.48
N GLU A 195 3.44 -9.36 4.27
CA GLU A 195 2.07 -9.29 3.73
C GLU A 195 1.80 -10.35 2.64
N PHE A 196 2.83 -11.05 2.16
CA PHE A 196 2.65 -12.09 1.15
C PHE A 196 1.95 -13.31 1.73
N GLU A 197 0.74 -13.57 1.25
CA GLU A 197 -0.03 -14.75 1.63
C GLU A 197 0.13 -15.91 0.64
N ARG A 198 -0.10 -15.64 -0.64
CA ARG A 198 -0.02 -16.64 -1.72
C ARG A 198 0.15 -15.98 -3.07
N SER A 199 0.74 -16.73 -4.02
CA SER A 199 0.89 -16.27 -5.39
C SER A 199 -0.47 -15.95 -6.03
N GLY A 200 -0.57 -14.80 -6.68
CA GLY A 200 -1.79 -14.34 -7.36
C GLY A 200 -2.76 -13.55 -6.48
N LYS A 201 -2.51 -13.43 -5.16
CA LYS A 201 -3.13 -12.40 -4.32
C LYS A 201 -2.22 -11.17 -4.36
N THR A 202 -2.81 -9.98 -4.60
CA THR A 202 -2.06 -8.72 -4.59
C THR A 202 -1.66 -8.33 -3.16
N ILE A 203 -0.50 -7.70 -3.02
CA ILE A 203 0.18 -7.28 -1.78
C ILE A 203 0.17 -5.74 -1.66
N ILE A 204 -0.23 -5.04 -2.73
CA ILE A 204 -0.15 -3.57 -2.84
C ILE A 204 -1.52 -2.89 -2.84
N LYS A 205 -2.59 -3.59 -3.25
CA LYS A 205 -3.96 -3.07 -3.15
C LYS A 205 -4.30 -2.73 -1.70
N GLY A 206 -4.94 -1.57 -1.50
CA GLY A 206 -5.38 -1.08 -0.19
C GLY A 206 -4.27 -0.46 0.66
N ARG A 207 -3.01 -0.42 0.17
CA ARG A 207 -1.93 0.30 0.87
C ARG A 207 -2.23 1.80 0.85
N TRP A 208 -1.90 2.47 1.94
CA TRP A 208 -2.17 3.90 2.09
C TRP A 208 -0.98 4.75 1.68
N ILE A 209 -1.27 5.91 1.10
CA ILE A 209 -0.30 6.98 0.90
C ILE A 209 -0.78 8.27 1.57
N ALA A 210 0.18 9.08 2.02
CA ALA A 210 -0.05 10.50 2.30
C ALA A 210 0.33 11.31 1.07
N ILE A 211 -0.48 12.31 0.74
CA ILE A 211 -0.32 13.20 -0.41
C ILE A 211 -0.36 14.62 0.14
N ARG A 212 0.72 15.38 -0.03
CA ARG A 212 0.79 16.76 0.43
C ARG A 212 0.83 17.73 -0.74
N ARG A 213 0.10 18.84 -0.61
CA ARG A 213 0.14 19.96 -1.54
C ARG A 213 -0.09 21.24 -0.77
N GLY A 214 0.83 22.20 -0.90
CA GLY A 214 0.77 23.41 -0.07
C GLY A 214 0.85 23.07 1.41
N GLY A 215 -0.12 23.54 2.20
CA GLY A 215 -0.24 23.26 3.64
C GLY A 215 -1.05 22.01 3.98
N ASP A 216 -1.72 21.39 3.01
CA ASP A 216 -2.70 20.33 3.24
C ASP A 216 -2.13 18.95 2.96
N VAL A 217 -2.59 17.95 3.72
CA VAL A 217 -2.20 16.54 3.57
C VAL A 217 -3.44 15.66 3.51
N CYS A 218 -3.61 14.97 2.39
CA CYS A 218 -4.66 13.98 2.15
C CYS A 218 -4.11 12.56 2.30
N TYR A 219 -4.96 11.61 2.68
CA TYR A 219 -4.62 10.19 2.74
C TYR A 219 -5.56 9.39 1.84
N ALA A 220 -5.03 8.44 1.08
CA ALA A 220 -5.79 7.68 0.10
C ALA A 220 -5.27 6.25 -0.07
N GLN A 221 -6.16 5.35 -0.51
CA GLN A 221 -5.87 3.93 -0.73
C GLN A 221 -5.45 3.65 -2.17
N TRP A 222 -4.43 2.81 -2.34
CA TRP A 222 -3.99 2.35 -3.64
C TRP A 222 -4.96 1.30 -4.20
N GLU A 223 -5.75 1.67 -5.21
CA GLU A 223 -6.86 0.85 -5.72
C GLU A 223 -6.78 0.56 -7.23
N ASP A 224 -5.86 1.19 -7.95
CA ASP A 224 -5.57 0.84 -9.35
C ASP A 224 -4.10 0.98 -9.75
N VAL A 225 -3.75 0.62 -11.00
CA VAL A 225 -2.41 0.71 -11.57
C VAL A 225 -2.36 1.70 -12.72
N GLY A 226 -1.50 2.70 -12.58
CA GLY A 226 -1.33 3.81 -13.51
C GLY A 226 -0.61 4.97 -12.82
N PRO A 227 -0.25 6.06 -13.51
CA PRO A 227 -0.59 6.38 -14.88
C PRO A 227 0.38 5.75 -15.91
N PHE A 228 -0.13 5.39 -17.09
CA PHE A 228 0.58 4.89 -18.30
C PHE A 228 1.41 3.60 -18.18
N GLU A 229 1.96 3.31 -17.01
CA GLU A 229 2.92 2.27 -16.75
C GLU A 229 2.36 1.27 -15.73
N THR A 230 2.78 0.01 -15.83
CA THR A 230 2.36 -1.06 -14.90
C THR A 230 3.54 -1.78 -14.25
N ASP A 231 4.77 -1.33 -14.51
CA ASP A 231 6.00 -1.94 -14.02
C ASP A 231 7.11 -0.91 -13.76
N ASP A 232 6.75 0.24 -13.17
CA ASP A 232 7.67 1.31 -12.80
C ASP A 232 8.08 1.25 -11.32
N TRP A 233 8.54 0.08 -10.89
CA TRP A 233 8.93 -0.17 -9.49
C TRP A 233 10.12 0.71 -9.05
N GLN A 234 10.99 1.12 -9.98
CA GLN A 234 12.14 1.98 -9.71
C GLN A 234 11.71 3.37 -9.25
N TYR A 235 10.61 3.88 -9.79
CA TYR A 235 9.97 5.10 -9.31
C TYR A 235 9.16 4.82 -8.05
N VAL A 236 8.27 3.80 -8.06
CA VAL A 236 7.32 3.57 -6.95
C VAL A 236 8.03 3.24 -5.64
N PHE A 237 9.05 2.36 -5.67
CA PHE A 237 9.77 1.90 -4.47
C PHE A 237 11.23 2.37 -4.40
N GLY A 238 11.82 2.85 -5.50
CA GLY A 238 13.21 3.31 -5.55
C GLY A 238 13.35 4.83 -5.41
N GLU A 239 14.27 5.45 -6.15
CA GLU A 239 14.50 6.91 -6.15
C GLU A 239 14.38 7.52 -7.56
N ALA A 240 13.95 6.73 -8.55
CA ALA A 240 13.77 7.22 -9.91
C ALA A 240 12.59 8.20 -10.00
N VAL A 241 12.55 8.99 -11.06
CA VAL A 241 11.36 9.74 -11.49
C VAL A 241 10.45 8.83 -12.34
N PRO A 242 9.16 9.18 -12.54
CA PRO A 242 8.27 8.39 -13.39
C PRO A 242 8.85 8.14 -14.79
N LYS A 243 8.73 6.90 -15.27
CA LYS A 243 9.24 6.47 -16.57
C LYS A 243 8.52 7.15 -17.73
N THR A 244 7.20 7.32 -17.60
CA THR A 244 6.35 7.92 -18.63
C THR A 244 6.76 9.36 -18.93
N LYS A 245 6.49 9.80 -20.16
CA LYS A 245 6.53 11.22 -20.58
C LYS A 245 5.13 11.79 -20.83
N GLY A 246 4.10 10.93 -20.77
CA GLY A 246 2.70 11.32 -20.86
C GLY A 246 2.30 12.22 -19.69
N ASN A 247 1.41 13.17 -19.95
CA ASN A 247 0.93 14.14 -18.96
C ASN A 247 2.05 14.82 -18.15
N GLY A 248 3.17 15.17 -18.78
CA GLY A 248 4.29 15.83 -18.12
C GLY A 248 5.15 14.91 -17.27
N GLY A 249 5.02 13.59 -17.41
CA GLY A 249 5.68 12.62 -16.55
C GLY A 249 4.86 12.33 -15.29
N ALA A 250 3.55 12.17 -15.46
CA ALA A 250 2.65 11.86 -14.35
C ALA A 250 3.10 10.60 -13.61
N GLY A 251 3.13 10.67 -12.28
CA GLY A 251 3.54 9.57 -11.40
C GLY A 251 2.49 9.14 -10.40
N LEU A 252 1.31 9.77 -10.42
CA LEU A 252 0.22 9.51 -9.50
C LEU A 252 -1.10 9.88 -10.18
N ASP A 253 -2.08 8.97 -10.16
CA ASP A 253 -3.46 9.35 -10.41
C ASP A 253 -4.22 9.46 -9.09
N VAL A 254 -5.04 10.50 -8.94
CA VAL A 254 -5.82 10.77 -7.73
C VAL A 254 -7.31 10.83 -8.02
N SER A 255 -8.13 10.33 -7.07
CA SER A 255 -9.58 10.41 -7.19
C SER A 255 -10.11 11.85 -7.12
N PRO A 256 -11.36 12.11 -7.54
CA PRO A 256 -12.00 13.40 -7.35
C PRO A 256 -12.04 13.84 -5.87
N ALA A 257 -12.20 12.90 -4.93
CA ALA A 257 -12.17 13.19 -3.49
C ALA A 257 -10.82 13.78 -3.02
N VAL A 258 -9.72 13.21 -3.50
CA VAL A 258 -8.36 13.70 -3.20
C VAL A 258 -8.14 15.06 -3.85
N ARG A 259 -8.56 15.22 -5.11
CA ARG A 259 -8.51 16.50 -5.84
C ARG A 259 -9.23 17.59 -5.06
N ASP A 260 -10.48 17.34 -4.67
CA ASP A 260 -11.33 18.31 -3.97
C ASP A 260 -10.74 18.69 -2.62
N TYR A 261 -10.23 17.71 -1.86
CA TYR A 261 -9.59 17.96 -0.57
C TYR A 261 -8.34 18.83 -0.70
N LEU A 262 -7.49 18.56 -1.70
CA LEU A 262 -6.23 19.29 -1.92
C LEU A 262 -6.40 20.54 -2.80
N GLY A 263 -7.63 20.91 -3.17
CA GLY A 263 -7.92 22.04 -4.06
C GLY A 263 -7.18 21.96 -5.41
N MET A 264 -7.00 20.75 -5.94
CA MET A 264 -6.25 20.51 -7.19
C MET A 264 -7.12 20.81 -8.41
N SER A 265 -6.49 21.31 -9.47
CA SER A 265 -7.05 21.24 -10.82
C SER A 265 -7.04 19.80 -11.33
N THR A 266 -7.56 19.57 -12.55
CA THR A 266 -7.53 18.25 -13.22
C THR A 266 -6.12 17.66 -13.39
N ARG A 267 -5.10 18.51 -13.30
CA ARG A 267 -3.68 18.17 -13.19
C ARG A 267 -3.02 19.06 -12.15
N GLY A 268 -1.99 18.57 -11.46
CA GLY A 268 -1.22 19.40 -10.54
C GLY A 268 -0.02 18.69 -9.94
N VAL A 269 0.88 19.47 -9.34
CA VAL A 269 2.08 18.95 -8.66
C VAL A 269 1.79 18.73 -7.17
N CYS A 270 2.19 17.57 -6.65
CA CYS A 270 2.14 17.24 -5.24
C CYS A 270 3.37 16.41 -4.83
N ASP A 271 3.47 16.13 -3.53
CA ASP A 271 4.40 15.13 -3.01
C ASP A 271 3.60 13.98 -2.40
N TRP A 272 4.13 12.76 -2.43
CA TRP A 272 3.48 11.62 -1.79
C TRP A 272 4.47 10.68 -1.11
N ARG A 273 3.99 9.88 -0.16
CA ARG A 273 4.75 8.77 0.44
C ARG A 273 3.82 7.65 0.88
N PHE A 274 4.35 6.44 0.99
CA PHE A 274 3.64 5.38 1.71
C PHE A 274 3.50 5.73 3.20
N VAL A 275 2.41 5.23 3.78
CA VAL A 275 2.12 5.27 5.21
C VAL A 275 1.57 3.92 5.64
N ASP A 276 1.87 3.52 6.86
CA ASP A 276 1.15 2.41 7.49
C ASP A 276 -0.17 2.92 8.11
N GLU A 277 -1.11 2.01 8.41
CA GLU A 277 -2.46 2.37 8.86
C GLU A 277 -2.48 3.20 10.16
N ASP A 278 -1.50 2.97 11.05
CA ASP A 278 -1.33 3.71 12.31
C ASP A 278 -0.80 5.14 12.11
N GLU A 279 -0.28 5.46 10.93
CA GLU A 279 0.12 6.81 10.54
C GLU A 279 -1.02 7.62 9.90
N VAL A 280 -2.19 7.00 9.63
CA VAL A 280 -3.33 7.68 8.99
C VAL A 280 -4.15 8.41 10.07
N PRO A 281 -4.14 9.76 10.12
CA PRO A 281 -4.90 10.52 11.12
C PRO A 281 -6.39 10.53 10.78
N ASP A 282 -7.21 11.03 11.70
CA ASP A 282 -8.64 11.19 11.45
C ASP A 282 -8.90 12.27 10.39
N GLY A 283 -9.85 11.97 9.51
CA GLY A 283 -10.18 12.82 8.38
C GLY A 283 -11.26 12.19 7.50
N PRO A 284 -11.69 12.88 6.43
CA PRO A 284 -12.77 12.42 5.56
C PRO A 284 -12.49 11.05 4.90
N TRP A 285 -11.22 10.71 4.67
CA TRP A 285 -10.76 9.44 4.10
C TRP A 285 -11.06 8.21 4.97
N LYS A 286 -11.46 8.36 6.23
CA LYS A 286 -11.83 7.24 7.11
C LYS A 286 -13.34 6.94 7.14
N LYS A 287 -14.18 7.72 6.43
CA LYS A 287 -15.64 7.68 6.63
C LYS A 287 -16.35 6.52 5.94
N TRP A 288 -15.94 6.15 4.72
CA TRP A 288 -16.74 5.31 3.82
C TRP A 288 -15.94 4.15 3.23
N GLY A 289 -16.67 3.14 2.74
CA GLY A 289 -16.15 1.98 2.02
C GLY A 289 -15.92 0.75 2.89
N GLU A 290 -16.33 -0.42 2.41
CA GLU A 290 -16.07 -1.72 3.06
C GLU A 290 -14.59 -2.12 3.00
N ASN A 291 -13.86 -1.63 2.00
CA ASN A 291 -12.40 -1.77 1.92
C ASN A 291 -11.64 -0.80 2.85
N ASN A 292 -12.35 0.02 3.63
CA ASN A 292 -11.74 0.98 4.54
C ASN A 292 -11.67 0.41 5.96
N PRO A 293 -10.46 0.10 6.49
CA PRO A 293 -10.32 -0.48 7.82
C PRO A 293 -10.78 0.45 8.96
N PHE A 294 -10.98 1.73 8.66
CA PHE A 294 -11.41 2.73 9.63
C PHE A 294 -12.91 3.03 9.60
N ALA A 295 -13.61 2.68 8.51
CA ALA A 295 -15.02 2.96 8.39
C ALA A 295 -15.77 2.11 9.42
N LYS A 296 -16.49 2.77 10.34
CA LYS A 296 -17.36 2.06 11.26
C LYS A 296 -18.42 1.34 10.42
N ALA A 297 -18.57 0.03 10.60
CA ALA A 297 -19.77 -0.68 10.13
C ALA A 297 -20.97 0.13 10.65
N GLY A 298 -21.74 0.73 9.72
CA GLY A 298 -22.85 1.60 10.09
C GLY A 298 -23.73 0.89 11.12
N GLY A 299 -24.05 1.59 12.22
CA GLY A 299 -24.86 1.02 13.28
C GLY A 299 -26.17 0.43 12.74
N GLY A 300 -26.36 -0.87 12.91
CA GLY A 300 -27.57 -1.57 12.50
C GLY A 300 -27.32 -2.92 11.80
N GLY A 301 -26.55 -3.80 12.42
CA GLY A 301 -26.34 -5.17 11.94
C GLY A 301 -24.98 -5.67 12.35
N LEU A 302 -24.93 -6.78 13.09
CA LEU A 302 -23.69 -7.51 13.33
C LEU A 302 -22.98 -7.69 11.98
N PRO A 303 -21.70 -7.29 11.84
CA PRO A 303 -20.98 -7.54 10.62
C PRO A 303 -20.96 -9.06 10.41
N THR A 304 -21.37 -9.53 9.24
CA THR A 304 -20.84 -10.80 8.74
C THR A 304 -19.38 -10.54 8.43
N ALA A 305 -18.60 -10.47 9.50
CA ALA A 305 -17.18 -10.21 9.44
C ALA A 305 -16.56 -11.31 8.60
N ASN A 306 -15.87 -10.91 7.54
CA ASN A 306 -14.94 -11.79 6.88
C ASN A 306 -13.99 -12.36 7.96
N PRO A 307 -13.83 -13.69 8.07
CA PRO A 307 -12.91 -14.29 9.02
C PRO A 307 -11.50 -13.66 9.00
N GLU A 308 -11.05 -13.17 7.84
CA GLU A 308 -9.73 -12.54 7.68
C GLU A 308 -9.58 -11.21 8.45
N SER A 309 -10.63 -10.38 8.55
CA SER A 309 -10.54 -9.10 9.26
C SER A 309 -10.58 -9.26 10.78
N ILE A 310 -11.32 -10.26 11.29
CA ILE A 310 -11.28 -10.63 12.71
C ILE A 310 -9.90 -11.16 13.09
N VAL A 311 -9.29 -11.98 12.24
CA VAL A 311 -7.95 -12.53 12.50
C VAL A 311 -6.92 -11.41 12.56
N LYS A 312 -6.95 -10.43 11.64
CA LYS A 312 -6.03 -9.29 11.67
C LYS A 312 -6.20 -8.42 12.92
N ILE A 313 -7.44 -8.13 13.33
CA ILE A 313 -7.70 -7.38 14.57
C ILE A 313 -7.17 -8.15 15.79
N ARG A 314 -7.37 -9.46 15.83
CA ARG A 314 -6.92 -10.32 16.94
C ARG A 314 -5.40 -10.50 16.97
N GLU A 315 -4.75 -10.60 15.82
CA GLU A 315 -3.29 -10.61 15.70
C GLU A 315 -2.66 -9.27 16.09
N MET A 316 -3.28 -8.15 15.70
CA MET A 316 -2.86 -6.83 16.16
C MET A 316 -3.02 -6.70 17.68
N ALA A 317 -4.17 -7.10 18.24
CA ALA A 317 -4.40 -7.06 19.68
C ALA A 317 -3.39 -7.95 20.45
N ASN A 318 -3.10 -9.15 19.96
CA ASN A 318 -2.09 -10.03 20.56
C ASN A 318 -0.68 -9.48 20.44
N ARG A 319 -0.36 -8.75 19.37
CA ARG A 319 0.93 -8.05 19.21
C ARG A 319 1.07 -6.86 20.16
N TYR A 320 -0.02 -6.20 20.53
CA TYR A 320 -0.03 -5.11 21.50
C TYR A 320 -0.08 -5.58 22.97
N LEU A 321 -0.63 -6.77 23.24
CA LEU A 321 -0.79 -7.32 24.60
C LEU A 321 0.24 -8.40 24.96
N GLY A 322 0.99 -8.92 23.98
CA GLY A 322 1.93 -10.04 24.16
C GLY A 322 3.25 -9.69 24.88
N ASP A 323 3.52 -8.42 25.16
CA ASP A 323 4.76 -7.94 25.79
C ASP A 323 4.65 -7.75 27.32
N LEU A 324 3.58 -8.22 27.96
CA LEU A 324 3.52 -8.26 29.43
C LEU A 324 4.11 -9.58 29.95
N PRO A 325 5.17 -9.55 30.78
CA PRO A 325 5.71 -10.76 31.38
C PRO A 325 4.69 -11.32 32.39
N THR A 326 4.19 -12.53 32.15
CA THR A 326 3.34 -13.27 33.08
C THR A 326 4.18 -13.77 34.26
N GLY A 327 4.25 -12.96 35.31
CA GLY A 327 4.88 -13.31 36.57
C GLY A 327 3.92 -13.97 37.56
N ALA A 328 4.41 -15.07 38.15
CA ALA A 328 4.08 -15.62 39.47
C ALA A 328 2.70 -16.27 39.70
N THR A 329 2.66 -17.61 39.60
CA THR A 329 1.70 -18.43 40.34
C THR A 329 2.16 -18.56 41.80
N GLU A 330 1.55 -17.78 42.70
CA GLU A 330 1.54 -18.09 44.13
C GLU A 330 0.64 -19.31 44.38
N LYS A 331 1.21 -20.33 45.05
CA LYS A 331 0.49 -21.49 45.58
C LYS A 331 0.65 -21.48 47.09
N GLU A 332 -0.42 -21.12 47.79
CA GLU A 332 -0.82 -21.56 49.14
C GLU A 332 -2.34 -21.28 49.19
N GLY A 333 -3.25 -22.10 49.68
CA GLY A 333 -3.25 -23.40 50.35
C GLY A 333 -4.65 -23.57 51.00
N SER A 334 -5.00 -24.81 51.35
CA SER A 334 -6.03 -25.21 52.34
C SER A 334 -7.43 -25.65 51.87
N ALA A 335 -7.68 -26.96 52.02
CA ALA A 335 -8.89 -27.62 52.59
C ALA A 335 -8.58 -29.13 52.63
N ILE A 336 -8.11 -29.73 53.74
CA ILE A 336 -8.86 -30.32 54.87
C ILE A 336 -10.02 -31.23 54.44
N ALA A 337 -9.88 -32.55 54.60
CA ALA A 337 -10.76 -33.43 55.39
C ALA A 337 -10.44 -34.93 55.14
N GLU A 338 -10.18 -35.62 56.25
CA GLU A 338 -10.25 -37.07 56.55
C GLU A 338 -9.48 -38.08 55.68
#